data_AF-A0A7Z0J4Q8-F1
#
_entry.id   AF-A0A7Z0J4Q8-F1
#
_cell.length_a   1.000
_cell.length_b   1.000
_cell.length_c   1.000
_cell.angle_alpha   90.00
_cell.angle_beta   90.00
_cell.angle_gamma   90.00
#
_symmetry.space_group_name_H-M   'P 1'
#
loop_
_entity.id
_entity.type
_entity.pdbx_description
1 polymer ?
#
loop_
_entity_poly.entity_id
_entity_poly.type
_entity_poly.pdbx_seq_one_letter_code
_entity_poly.pdbx_strand_id
1 'polypeptide(L)' 'MKRYEIRLPYALSPTLAAAFPEFDALPIAPSTTLLTGMLNDQSELQGILARIADMGLEIAEVHVRHESS' A
#
# COMPACT_ATOMS: atom_id res chain seq x y z
N MET A 1 -10.58 -13.17 -2.67
CA MET A 1 -9.91 -12.03 -2.01
C MET A 1 -8.54 -11.88 -2.63
N LYS A 2 -8.13 -10.67 -3.00
CA LYS A 2 -6.81 -10.46 -3.63
C LYS A 2 -5.93 -9.74 -2.61
N ARG A 3 -4.69 -10.19 -2.49
CA ARG A 3 -3.70 -9.48 -1.66
C ARG A 3 -3.05 -8.43 -2.54
N TYR A 4 -3.15 -7.18 -2.13
CA TYR A 4 -2.54 -6.06 -2.83
C TYR A 4 -1.29 -5.62 -2.08
N GLU A 5 -0.24 -5.37 -2.85
CA GLU A 5 1.09 -5.01 -2.39
C GLU A 5 1.47 -3.68 -3.04
N ILE A 6 1.42 -2.59 -2.29
CA ILE A 6 1.70 -1.23 -2.76
C ILE A 6 3.08 -0.83 -2.26
N ARG A 7 4.00 -0.56 -3.18
CA ARG A 7 5.35 -0.10 -2.87
C ARG A 7 5.41 1.40 -2.96
N LEU A 8 5.90 1.99 -1.88
CA LEU A 8 6.12 3.42 -1.72
C LEU A 8 7.63 3.67 -1.66
N PRO A 9 8.18 4.60 -2.46
CA PRO A 9 9.59 4.97 -2.42
C PRO A 9 9.90 5.90 -1.23
N TYR A 10 9.29 5.63 -0.09
CA TYR A 10 9.43 6.39 1.15
C TYR A 10 9.89 5.47 2.27
N ALA A 11 10.72 6.00 3.17
CA ALA A 11 11.11 5.30 4.39
C ALA A 11 9.89 5.12 5.31
N LEU A 12 9.73 3.91 5.86
CA LEU A 12 8.64 3.62 6.79
C LEU A 12 8.78 4.52 8.01
N SER A 13 7.85 5.44 8.16
CA SER A 13 7.76 6.33 9.32
C SER A 13 6.53 5.98 10.14
N PRO A 14 6.55 6.19 11.46
CA PRO A 14 5.40 5.91 12.32
C PRO A 14 4.15 6.69 11.88
N THR A 15 4.31 7.91 11.35
CA THR A 15 3.21 8.69 10.76
C THR A 15 2.60 8.03 9.54
N LEU A 16 3.42 7.44 8.65
CA LEU A 16 2.95 6.78 7.44
C LEU A 16 2.25 5.46 7.78
N ALA A 17 2.81 4.68 8.71
CA ALA A 17 2.13 3.49 9.25
C ALA A 17 0.79 3.86 9.91
N ALA A 18 0.75 4.95 10.69
CA ALA A 18 -0.47 5.43 11.33
C ALA A 18 -1.51 6.01 10.36
N ALA A 19 -1.08 6.47 9.17
CA ALA A 19 -1.99 6.93 8.12
C ALA A 19 -2.73 5.77 7.43
N PHE A 20 -2.13 4.58 7.43
CA PHE A 20 -2.68 3.38 6.78
C PHE A 20 -2.79 2.19 7.76
N PRO A 21 -3.57 2.29 8.85
CA PRO A 21 -3.70 1.20 9.82
C PRO A 21 -4.45 -0.03 9.26
N GLU A 22 -5.15 0.16 8.14
CA GLU A 22 -5.88 -0.88 7.40
C GLU A 22 -4.92 -1.78 6.59
N PHE A 23 -3.68 -1.32 6.38
CA PHE A 23 -2.63 -2.04 5.67
C PHE A 23 -1.48 -2.38 6.61
N ASP A 24 -0.84 -3.51 6.36
CA ASP A 24 0.40 -3.86 7.02
C ASP A 24 1.56 -3.13 6.34
N ALA A 25 2.14 -2.16 7.03
CA ALA A 25 3.23 -1.33 6.51
C ALA A 25 4.58 -1.93 6.92
N LEU A 26 5.28 -2.51 5.95
CA LEU A 26 6.54 -3.23 6.14
C LEU A 26 7.71 -2.47 5.50
N PRO A 27 8.81 -2.24 6.23
CA PRO A 27 10.01 -1.65 5.64
C PRO A 27 10.77 -2.75 4.87
N ILE A 28 10.77 -2.67 3.54
CA ILE A 28 11.50 -3.63 2.69
C ILE A 28 12.88 -3.12 2.27
N ALA A 29 13.11 -1.81 2.40
CA ALA A 29 14.40 -1.16 2.12
C ALA A 29 14.52 0.12 2.97
N PRO A 30 15.72 0.72 3.12
CA PRO A 30 15.92 1.92 3.94
C PRO A 30 15.04 3.11 3.51
N SER A 31 14.68 3.18 2.22
CA SER A 31 13.81 4.21 1.65
C SER A 31 12.62 3.61 0.91
N THR A 32 12.15 2.42 1.31
CA THR A 32 11.03 1.76 0.65
C THR A 32 10.11 1.08 1.63
N THR A 33 8.84 1.43 1.54
CA THR A 33 7.76 0.87 2.34
C THR A 33 6.87 0.03 1.46
N LEU A 34 6.54 -1.17 1.93
CA LEU A 34 5.54 -2.03 1.34
C LEU A 34 4.27 -1.96 2.18
N LEU A 35 3.17 -1.47 1.63
CA LEU A 35 1.85 -1.58 2.21
C LEU A 35 1.19 -2.84 1.65
N THR A 36 0.86 -3.80 2.50
CA THR A 36 0.18 -5.04 2.07
C THR A 36 -1.14 -5.21 2.80
N GLY A 37 -2.20 -5.50 2.04
CA GLY A 37 -3.55 -5.59 2.57
C GLY A 37 -4.44 -6.50 1.72
N MET A 38 -5.46 -7.10 2.34
CA MET A 38 -6.52 -7.79 1.61
C MET A 38 -7.54 -6.77 1.16
N LEU A 39 -7.74 -6.67 -0.16
CA LEU A 39 -8.84 -5.88 -0.71
C LEU A 39 -9.80 -6.79 -1.44
N ASN A 40 -11.08 -6.40 -1.41
CA ASN A 40 -12.13 -7.11 -2.10
C ASN A 40 -11.97 -6.97 -3.61
N ASP A 41 -11.84 -5.73 -4.07
CA ASP A 41 -11.85 -5.37 -5.50
C ASP A 41 -10.96 -4.17 -5.82
N GLN A 42 -10.85 -3.86 -7.11
CA GLN A 42 -10.08 -2.73 -7.61
C GLN A 42 -10.63 -1.37 -7.15
N SER A 43 -11.93 -1.27 -6.83
CA SER A 43 -12.54 -0.04 -6.31
C SER A 43 -11.98 0.36 -4.95
N GLU A 44 -11.77 -0.63 -4.06
CA GLU A 44 -11.14 -0.39 -2.75
C GLU A 44 -9.70 0.08 -2.93
N LEU A 45 -8.95 -0.56 -3.84
CA LEU A 45 -7.61 -0.13 -4.19
C LEU A 45 -7.61 1.33 -4.67
N GLN A 46 -8.49 1.68 -5.62
CA GLN A 46 -8.58 3.05 -6.15
C GLN A 46 -8.83 4.09 -5.05
N GLY A 47 -9.67 3.79 -4.05
CA GLY A 47 -9.88 4.67 -2.90
C GLY A 47 -8.60 4.91 -2.10
N ILE A 48 -7.80 3.86 -1.90
CA ILE A 48 -6.52 3.95 -1.21
C ILE A 48 -5.49 4.70 -2.04
N LEU A 49 -5.38 4.43 -3.36
CA LEU A 49 -4.49 5.16 -4.26
C LEU A 49 -4.81 6.66 -4.26
N ALA A 50 -6.10 7.01 -4.29
CA ALA A 50 -6.55 8.39 -4.21
C ALA A 50 -6.16 9.06 -2.89
N ARG A 51 -6.27 8.34 -1.75
CA ARG A 51 -5.88 8.84 -0.43
C ARG A 51 -4.36 9.05 -0.32
N ILE A 52 -3.57 8.15 -0.89
CA ILE A 52 -2.12 8.28 -0.99
C ILE A 52 -1.77 9.53 -1.84
N ALA A 53 -2.43 9.71 -2.98
CA ALA A 53 -2.23 10.87 -3.85
C ALA A 53 -2.66 12.20 -3.18
N ASP A 54 -3.76 12.20 -2.40
CA ASP A 54 -4.24 13.36 -1.65
C ASP A 54 -3.22 13.81 -0.59
N MET A 55 -2.52 12.86 0.03
CA MET A 55 -1.39 13.15 0.92
C MET A 55 -0.13 13.65 0.19
N GLY A 56 -0.13 13.67 -1.14
CA GLY A 56 1.03 14.01 -1.97
C GLY A 56 2.11 12.93 -1.98
N LEU A 57 1.74 11.68 -1.67
CA LEU A 57 2.65 10.54 -1.71
C LEU A 57 2.61 9.90 -3.11
N GLU A 58 3.78 9.55 -3.62
CA GLU A 58 3.95 8.80 -4.87
C GLU A 58 3.98 7.30 -4.63
N ILE A 59 3.47 6.56 -5.60
CA ILE A 59 3.44 5.10 -5.57
C ILE A 59 4.46 4.61 -6.58
N ALA A 60 5.45 3.86 -6.09
CA ALA A 60 6.47 3.28 -6.95
C ALA A 60 5.90 2.12 -7.76
N GLU A 61 5.13 1.24 -7.11
CA GLU A 61 4.64 0.03 -7.76
C GLU A 61 3.40 -0.52 -7.05
N VAL A 62 2.49 -1.16 -7.80
CA VAL A 62 1.36 -1.89 -7.22
C VAL A 62 1.36 -3.30 -7.80
N HIS A 63 1.45 -4.29 -6.93
CA HIS A 63 1.34 -5.71 -7.27
C HIS A 63 0.03 -6.27 -6.74
N VAL A 64 -0.65 -7.04 -7.58
CA VAL A 64 -1.82 -7.83 -7.18
C VAL A 64 -1.43 -9.30 -7.16
N ARG A 65 -1.45 -9.90 -5.98
CA ARG A 65 -1.37 -11.35 -5.84
C ARG A 65 -2.78 -11.89 -5.96
N HIS A 66 -3.08 -12.44 -7.13
CA HIS A 66 -4.17 -13.38 -7.27
C HIS A 66 -3.72 -14.68 -6.59
N GLU A 67 -4.32 -15.01 -5.45
CA GLU A 67 -4.38 -16.40 -5.03
C GLU A 67 -5.37 -17.09 -5.96
N SER A 68 -4.83 -17.62 -7.06
CA SER A 68 -5.54 -18.53 -7.96
C SER A 68 -5.90 -19.78 -7.16
N SER A 69 -7.16 -19.91 -6.81
CA SER A 69 -7.73 -21.13 -6.26
C SER A 69 -7.82 -22.23 -7.30
#